data_AF-B8M479-F1
#
_entry.id   AF-B8M479-F1
#
_cell.length_a   1.000
_cell.length_b   1.000
_cell.length_c   1.000
_cell.angle_alpha   90.00
_cell.angle_beta   90.00
_cell.angle_gamma   90.00
#
_symmetry.space_group_name_H-M   'P 1'
#
loop_
_entity.id
_entity.type
_entity.pdbx_description
1 polymer ?
#
loop_
_entity_poly.entity_id
_entity_poly.type
_entity_poly.pdbx_seq_one_letter_code
_entity_poly.pdbx_strand_id
1 'polypeptide(L)'
;MKQLAMETSTYDPCLLHYRDPKQGFGIIGMQTDDTLIVADEAFAIREEEQIKRANILCKPREQLITSKPLRFNGAVITEDAQDHPSDIVNSRGKIRKNASLYEQYVAQRALGAYIASVSQPEASFDLSFAAQATQPDEEDIKALNKRLKWQADNPNHGLRFIKINLRTAQLYAFIDASFANNKDSSSQIGYIIVLADAQNNANILHWSSTKCKRITRSVLASEMYGMANGFDAAAAIKSTLTQLLHLLEPLPLVLCTDSKSLYECLVKLGTTREKRLMIDLMCLRQSYERQEITEVRWINGNSNPADAITKSKPCRALQELIDTNKLRIDVNGWVERSLMKRNSKLKNVRFATPVTTPAP
;
A
#
# COMPACT_ATOMS: atom_id res chain seq x y z
N MET A 1 -9.18 -25.26 2.49
CA MET A 1 -8.22 -24.66 3.46
C MET A 1 -7.56 -25.70 4.37
N LYS A 2 -8.27 -26.38 5.30
CA LYS A 2 -7.66 -27.37 6.22
C LYS A 2 -6.89 -28.48 5.50
N GLN A 3 -7.46 -29.02 4.41
CA GLN A 3 -6.82 -30.05 3.58
C GLN A 3 -5.59 -29.57 2.81
N LEU A 4 -5.43 -28.25 2.62
CA LEU A 4 -4.28 -27.63 1.95
C LEU A 4 -3.29 -27.02 2.95
N ALA A 5 -3.46 -27.28 4.25
CA ALA A 5 -2.63 -26.71 5.31
C ALA A 5 -2.45 -25.18 5.24
N MET A 6 -3.46 -24.47 4.71
CA MET A 6 -3.44 -23.01 4.59
C MET A 6 -4.12 -22.33 5.78
N GLU A 7 -3.68 -21.11 6.06
CA GLU A 7 -4.29 -20.19 7.02
C GLU A 7 -4.39 -18.77 6.48
N THR A 8 -5.34 -18.01 7.02
CA THR A 8 -5.57 -16.61 6.67
C THR A 8 -4.48 -15.74 7.28
N SER A 9 -4.06 -14.72 6.53
CA SER A 9 -3.25 -13.63 7.08
C SER A 9 -4.02 -12.95 8.22
N THR A 10 -3.28 -12.40 9.19
CA THR A 10 -3.87 -11.76 10.37
C THR A 10 -4.75 -10.55 10.03
N TYR A 11 -4.38 -9.77 9.02
CA TYR A 11 -5.03 -8.51 8.67
C TYR A 11 -5.88 -8.57 7.40
N ASP A 12 -5.83 -9.68 6.66
CA ASP A 12 -6.62 -9.89 5.45
C ASP A 12 -7.13 -11.34 5.39
N PRO A 13 -8.44 -11.58 5.63
CA PRO A 13 -9.03 -12.91 5.56
C PRO A 13 -9.08 -13.48 4.14
N CYS A 14 -8.89 -12.63 3.12
CA CYS A 14 -8.86 -13.03 1.71
C CYS A 14 -7.45 -13.40 1.23
N LEU A 15 -6.43 -13.23 2.07
CA LEU A 15 -5.06 -13.62 1.79
C LEU A 15 -4.69 -14.88 2.60
N LEU A 16 -4.41 -15.96 1.89
CA LEU A 16 -4.13 -17.27 2.47
C LEU A 16 -2.67 -17.63 2.21
N HIS A 17 -2.04 -18.30 3.16
CA HIS A 17 -0.67 -18.78 3.02
C HIS A 17 -0.46 -20.14 3.64
N TYR A 18 0.57 -20.82 3.14
CA TYR A 18 0.95 -22.14 3.58
C TYR A 18 1.59 -22.10 4.97
N ARG A 19 1.17 -23.01 5.87
CA ARG A 19 1.60 -22.98 7.28
C ARG A 19 3.03 -23.45 7.50
N ASP A 20 3.47 -24.49 6.80
CA ASP A 20 4.76 -25.15 7.04
C ASP A 20 5.72 -24.97 5.86
N PRO A 21 6.71 -24.07 5.94
CA PRO A 21 7.67 -23.84 4.86
C PRO A 21 8.48 -25.08 4.48
N LYS A 22 8.51 -26.14 5.32
CA LYS A 22 9.20 -27.39 5.00
C LYS A 22 8.43 -28.29 4.03
N GLN A 23 7.12 -28.08 3.87
CA GLN A 23 6.28 -28.92 2.99
C GLN A 23 5.90 -28.21 1.68
N GLY A 24 6.46 -27.03 1.43
CA GLY A 24 6.30 -26.25 0.21
C GLY A 24 5.99 -24.78 0.47
N PHE A 25 5.64 -24.08 -0.60
CA PHE A 25 5.27 -22.68 -0.61
C PHE A 25 3.98 -22.48 -1.41
N GLY A 26 3.06 -21.70 -0.85
CA GLY A 26 1.80 -21.35 -1.49
C GLY A 26 1.18 -20.11 -0.84
N ILE A 27 0.84 -19.12 -1.66
CA ILE A 27 0.09 -17.93 -1.29
C ILE A 27 -1.09 -17.81 -2.25
N ILE A 28 -2.29 -17.60 -1.71
CA ILE A 28 -3.51 -17.40 -2.48
C ILE A 28 -4.14 -16.08 -2.05
N GLY A 29 -4.25 -15.14 -2.99
CA GLY A 29 -5.09 -13.97 -2.85
C GLY A 29 -6.46 -14.22 -3.48
N MET A 30 -7.53 -13.95 -2.74
CA MET A 30 -8.90 -14.04 -3.24
C MET A 30 -9.48 -12.63 -3.40
N GLN A 31 -10.16 -12.39 -4.52
CA GLN A 31 -10.90 -11.16 -4.72
C GLN A 31 -12.18 -11.44 -5.48
N THR A 32 -13.31 -11.26 -4.79
CA THR A 32 -14.66 -11.57 -5.29
C THR A 32 -14.74 -12.98 -5.88
N ASP A 33 -14.65 -13.09 -7.22
CA ASP A 33 -14.82 -14.33 -7.98
C ASP A 33 -13.48 -14.85 -8.53
N ASP A 34 -12.40 -14.08 -8.39
CA ASP A 34 -11.08 -14.40 -8.92
C ASP A 34 -10.11 -14.80 -7.80
N THR A 35 -9.20 -15.73 -8.12
CA THR A 35 -8.08 -16.11 -7.27
C THR A 35 -6.76 -15.90 -8.01
N LEU A 36 -5.76 -15.36 -7.30
CA LEU A 36 -4.39 -15.28 -7.77
C LEU A 36 -3.51 -16.12 -6.84
N ILE A 37 -2.71 -16.99 -7.42
CA ILE A 37 -1.91 -17.97 -6.67
C ILE A 37 -0.44 -17.83 -7.05
N VAL A 38 0.42 -17.80 -6.03
CA VAL A 38 1.86 -17.99 -6.18
C VAL A 38 2.24 -19.22 -5.37
N ALA A 39 2.71 -20.26 -6.02
CA ALA A 39 2.99 -21.53 -5.37
C ALA A 39 4.09 -22.30 -6.07
N ASP A 40 4.72 -23.23 -5.35
CA ASP A 40 5.52 -24.28 -5.97
C ASP A 40 4.65 -25.32 -6.68
N GLU A 41 5.27 -26.12 -7.54
CA GLU A 41 4.59 -27.14 -8.34
C GLU A 41 3.90 -28.19 -7.48
N ALA A 42 4.52 -28.59 -6.37
CA ALA A 42 3.97 -29.59 -5.46
C ALA A 42 2.69 -29.10 -4.76
N PHE A 43 2.62 -27.82 -4.36
CA PHE A 43 1.41 -27.22 -3.82
C PHE A 43 0.34 -27.05 -4.91
N ALA A 44 0.72 -26.57 -6.10
CA ALA A 44 -0.20 -26.38 -7.21
C ALA A 44 -0.91 -27.69 -7.60
N ILE A 45 -0.19 -28.81 -7.70
CA ILE A 45 -0.79 -30.13 -7.99
C ILE A 45 -1.79 -30.53 -6.88
N ARG A 46 -1.38 -30.41 -5.61
CA ARG A 46 -2.24 -30.77 -4.47
C ARG A 46 -3.50 -29.91 -4.40
N GLU A 47 -3.39 -28.61 -4.66
CA GLU A 47 -4.50 -27.67 -4.69
C GLU A 47 -5.54 -28.09 -5.73
N GLU A 48 -5.09 -28.41 -6.95
CA GLU A 48 -5.97 -28.85 -8.03
C GLU A 48 -6.64 -30.21 -7.72
N GLU A 49 -5.93 -31.14 -7.09
CA GLU A 49 -6.52 -32.40 -6.62
C GLU A 49 -7.60 -32.18 -5.56
N GLN A 50 -7.38 -31.27 -4.60
CA GLN A 50 -8.39 -30.98 -3.57
C GLN A 50 -9.61 -30.28 -4.14
N ILE A 51 -9.44 -29.37 -5.10
CA ILE A 51 -10.56 -28.72 -5.81
C ILE A 51 -11.44 -29.78 -6.49
N LYS A 52 -10.81 -30.72 -7.22
CA LYS A 52 -11.51 -31.84 -7.87
C LYS A 52 -12.24 -32.72 -6.86
N ARG A 53 -11.58 -33.11 -5.76
CA ARG A 53 -12.20 -33.93 -4.70
C ARG A 53 -13.37 -33.22 -4.01
N ALA A 54 -13.29 -31.91 -3.87
CA ALA A 54 -14.33 -31.10 -3.24
C ALA A 54 -15.48 -30.75 -4.21
N ASN A 55 -15.42 -31.16 -5.48
CA ASN A 55 -16.38 -30.81 -6.53
C ASN A 55 -16.63 -29.29 -6.63
N ILE A 56 -15.57 -28.49 -6.44
CA ILE A 56 -15.66 -27.04 -6.59
C ILE A 56 -15.64 -26.71 -8.08
N LEU A 57 -16.66 -26.00 -8.55
CA LEU A 57 -16.72 -25.53 -9.92
C LEU A 57 -15.76 -24.35 -10.10
N CYS A 58 -14.68 -24.55 -10.84
CA CYS A 58 -13.74 -23.49 -11.19
C CYS A 58 -13.27 -23.62 -12.65
N LYS A 59 -12.74 -22.53 -13.19
CA LYS A 59 -12.04 -22.58 -14.49
C LYS A 59 -10.72 -23.33 -14.32
N PRO A 60 -10.16 -23.93 -15.40
CA PRO A 60 -8.81 -24.46 -15.37
C PRO A 60 -7.82 -23.38 -14.93
N ARG A 61 -6.84 -23.76 -14.09
CA ARG A 61 -5.79 -22.85 -13.65
C ARG A 61 -4.99 -22.35 -14.85
N GLU A 62 -4.84 -21.04 -14.94
CA GLU A 62 -3.96 -20.42 -15.91
C GLU A 62 -2.59 -20.13 -15.27
N GLN A 63 -1.51 -20.38 -16.01
CA GLN A 63 -0.16 -20.10 -15.56
C GLN A 63 0.38 -18.87 -16.29
N LEU A 64 0.98 -17.95 -15.53
CA LEU A 64 1.74 -16.84 -16.08
C LEU A 64 3.02 -17.39 -16.70
N ILE A 65 3.20 -17.12 -17.99
CA ILE A 65 4.46 -17.33 -18.72
C ILE A 65 4.65 -16.14 -19.67
N THR A 66 5.87 -15.90 -20.14
CA THR A 66 6.21 -14.75 -21.01
C THR A 66 5.27 -14.55 -22.19
N SER A 67 4.79 -15.63 -22.81
CA SER A 67 3.88 -15.58 -23.97
C SER A 67 2.38 -15.54 -23.61
N LYS A 68 2.02 -15.71 -22.33
CA LYS A 68 0.63 -15.80 -21.88
C LYS A 68 0.41 -14.93 -20.64
N PRO A 69 -0.08 -13.69 -20.80
CA PRO A 69 -0.39 -12.82 -19.69
C PRO A 69 -1.63 -13.31 -18.92
N LEU A 70 -1.69 -12.99 -17.63
CA LEU A 70 -2.87 -13.24 -16.80
C LEU A 70 -3.73 -11.98 -16.69
N ARG A 71 -5.04 -12.17 -16.51
CA ARG A 71 -5.95 -11.11 -16.08
C ARG A 71 -6.38 -11.39 -14.66
N PHE A 72 -6.18 -10.43 -13.77
CA PHE A 72 -6.63 -10.51 -12.39
C PHE A 72 -7.14 -9.14 -11.95
N ASN A 73 -8.36 -9.09 -11.42
CA ASN A 73 -8.99 -7.86 -10.97
C ASN A 73 -8.85 -6.71 -11.99
N GLY A 74 -9.22 -6.96 -13.26
CA GLY A 74 -9.15 -5.96 -14.34
C GLY A 74 -7.75 -5.55 -14.79
N ALA A 75 -6.69 -5.90 -14.05
CA ALA A 75 -5.31 -5.68 -14.42
C ALA A 75 -4.78 -6.82 -15.29
N VAL A 76 -3.80 -6.49 -16.13
CA VAL A 76 -3.03 -7.46 -16.91
C VAL A 76 -1.70 -7.66 -16.20
N ILE A 77 -1.39 -8.91 -15.86
CA ILE A 77 -0.13 -9.30 -15.25
C ILE A 77 0.70 -9.98 -16.34
N THR A 78 1.90 -9.46 -16.57
CA THR A 78 2.84 -9.97 -17.57
C THR A 78 4.16 -10.32 -16.90
N GLU A 79 4.82 -11.35 -17.43
CA GLU A 79 6.20 -11.66 -17.08
C GLU A 79 7.07 -11.20 -18.23
N ASP A 80 7.87 -10.17 -18.00
CA ASP A 80 8.67 -9.57 -19.05
C ASP A 80 10.07 -10.21 -19.09
N ALA A 81 10.47 -10.71 -20.27
CA ALA A 81 11.85 -11.15 -20.50
C ALA A 81 12.74 -9.98 -20.97
N GLN A 82 12.15 -8.90 -21.51
CA GLN A 82 12.80 -7.67 -21.93
C GLN A 82 11.79 -6.51 -22.03
N ASP A 83 11.97 -5.51 -21.15
CA ASP A 83 11.43 -4.13 -21.09
C ASP A 83 10.53 -3.68 -22.29
N HIS A 84 9.37 -4.31 -22.44
CA HIS A 84 8.38 -3.91 -23.42
C HIS A 84 7.05 -3.65 -22.70
N PRO A 85 6.52 -2.41 -22.77
CA PRO A 85 5.27 -2.08 -22.12
C PRO A 85 4.15 -2.93 -22.68
N SER A 86 3.64 -3.87 -21.88
CA SER A 86 2.52 -4.72 -22.23
C SER A 86 1.19 -4.02 -21.96
N ASP A 87 0.28 -4.14 -22.92
CA ASP A 87 -0.99 -3.41 -22.97
C ASP A 87 -1.98 -3.80 -21.85
N ILE A 88 -2.43 -2.79 -21.10
CA ILE A 88 -3.62 -2.90 -20.25
C ILE A 88 -4.85 -2.56 -21.10
N VAL A 89 -5.52 -3.58 -21.62
CA VAL A 89 -6.85 -3.38 -22.24
C VAL A 89 -7.89 -3.24 -21.13
N ASN A 90 -8.15 -1.99 -20.73
CA ASN A 90 -9.28 -1.65 -19.87
C ASN A 90 -10.60 -2.06 -20.51
N SER A 91 -11.50 -2.59 -19.70
CA SER A 91 -12.89 -2.90 -20.06
C SER A 91 -13.67 -1.60 -20.30
N ARG A 92 -13.54 -1.10 -21.53
CA ARG A 92 -14.47 -0.24 -22.30
C ARG A 92 -15.45 0.57 -21.45
N GLY A 93 -15.17 1.86 -21.33
CA GLY A 93 -16.16 2.88 -21.03
C GLY A 93 -17.30 2.84 -22.06
N LYS A 94 -18.42 2.20 -21.69
CA LYS A 94 -19.70 2.49 -22.35
C LYS A 94 -20.20 3.80 -21.77
N ILE A 95 -20.26 4.84 -22.60
CA ILE A 95 -21.02 6.06 -22.28
C ILE A 95 -22.46 5.60 -22.04
N ARG A 96 -22.96 5.80 -20.81
CA ARG A 96 -24.36 5.52 -20.48
C ARG A 96 -25.22 6.52 -21.24
N LYS A 97 -25.99 6.04 -22.23
CA LYS A 97 -27.01 6.86 -22.90
C LYS A 97 -28.02 7.34 -21.85
N ASN A 98 -28.41 8.61 -21.89
CA ASN A 98 -29.37 9.26 -20.99
C ASN A 98 -28.94 9.43 -19.51
N ALA A 99 -27.65 9.37 -19.19
CA ALA A 99 -27.18 9.69 -17.84
C ALA A 99 -27.02 11.22 -17.65
N SER A 100 -27.43 11.73 -16.49
CA SER A 100 -27.16 13.11 -16.06
C SER A 100 -25.66 13.39 -15.94
N LEU A 101 -25.28 14.67 -15.97
CA LEU A 101 -23.88 15.09 -15.79
C LEU A 101 -23.29 14.56 -14.48
N TYR A 102 -24.08 14.56 -13.41
CA TYR A 102 -23.70 14.02 -12.11
C TYR A 102 -23.44 12.50 -12.16
N GLU A 103 -24.34 11.73 -12.76
CA GLU A 103 -24.16 10.27 -12.88
C GLU A 103 -22.94 9.92 -13.73
N GLN A 104 -22.68 10.67 -14.79
CA GLN A 104 -21.47 10.51 -15.60
C GLN A 104 -20.21 10.82 -14.79
N TYR A 105 -20.21 11.93 -14.04
CA TYR A 105 -19.10 12.29 -13.17
C TYR A 105 -18.78 11.19 -12.15
N VAL A 106 -19.80 10.69 -11.43
CA VAL A 106 -19.63 9.64 -10.43
C VAL A 106 -19.10 8.34 -11.05
N ALA A 107 -19.66 7.93 -12.19
CA ALA A 107 -19.26 6.70 -12.86
C ALA A 107 -17.81 6.76 -13.40
N GLN A 108 -17.44 7.86 -14.06
CA GLN A 108 -16.11 8.04 -14.62
C GLN A 108 -15.06 8.18 -13.52
N ARG A 109 -15.37 8.94 -12.45
CA ARG A 109 -14.51 9.02 -11.26
C ARG A 109 -14.27 7.65 -10.64
N ALA A 110 -15.32 6.83 -10.48
CA ALA A 110 -15.18 5.49 -9.91
C ALA A 110 -14.28 4.59 -10.77
N LEU A 111 -14.42 4.66 -12.10
CA LEU A 111 -13.56 3.91 -13.03
C LEU A 111 -12.09 4.38 -12.95
N GLY A 112 -11.85 5.70 -12.96
CA GLY A 112 -10.50 6.23 -12.81
C GLY A 112 -9.88 5.84 -11.46
N ALA A 113 -10.65 5.95 -10.37
CA ALA A 113 -10.23 5.60 -9.01
C ALA A 113 -9.81 4.13 -8.90
N TYR A 114 -10.52 3.24 -9.57
CA TYR A 114 -10.17 1.83 -9.64
C TYR A 114 -8.77 1.63 -10.25
N ILE A 115 -8.51 2.20 -11.43
CA ILE A 115 -7.20 2.10 -12.10
C ILE A 115 -6.09 2.69 -11.21
N ALA A 116 -6.36 3.84 -10.60
CA ALA A 116 -5.43 4.54 -9.71
C ALA A 116 -5.07 3.73 -8.46
N SER A 117 -6.03 2.98 -7.90
CA SER A 117 -5.80 2.13 -6.72
C SER A 117 -5.06 0.82 -7.01
N VAL A 118 -5.03 0.39 -8.28
CA VAL A 118 -4.44 -0.90 -8.68
C VAL A 118 -3.07 -0.74 -9.31
N SER A 119 -2.83 0.35 -10.07
CA SER A 119 -1.62 0.45 -10.90
C SER A 119 -1.06 1.85 -11.11
N GLN A 120 -1.81 2.92 -10.81
CA GLN A 120 -1.41 4.31 -11.13
C GLN A 120 -1.49 5.22 -9.90
N PRO A 121 -0.55 5.10 -8.94
CA PRO A 121 -0.52 5.93 -7.74
C PRO A 121 -0.56 7.44 -8.04
N GLU A 122 -0.01 7.88 -9.17
CA GLU A 122 0.04 9.29 -9.62
C GLU A 122 -1.34 9.92 -9.82
N ALA A 123 -2.37 9.11 -10.04
CA ALA A 123 -3.75 9.57 -10.23
C ALA A 123 -4.55 9.62 -8.90
N SER A 124 -4.00 9.06 -7.82
CA SER A 124 -4.74 8.83 -6.57
C SER A 124 -5.24 10.10 -5.91
N PHE A 125 -4.42 11.17 -5.89
CA PHE A 125 -4.83 12.45 -5.32
C PHE A 125 -6.05 13.03 -6.03
N ASP A 126 -5.97 13.20 -7.36
CA ASP A 126 -7.03 13.89 -8.11
C ASP A 126 -8.36 13.13 -8.03
N LEU A 127 -8.32 11.80 -8.05
CA LEU A 127 -9.52 10.96 -7.98
C LEU A 127 -10.11 10.91 -6.56
N SER A 128 -9.25 10.95 -5.54
CA SER A 128 -9.67 11.12 -4.14
C SER A 128 -10.28 12.50 -3.90
N PHE A 129 -9.68 13.54 -4.46
CA PHE A 129 -10.18 14.91 -4.38
C PHE A 129 -11.52 15.07 -5.10
N ALA A 130 -11.63 14.54 -6.32
CA ALA A 130 -12.88 14.51 -7.09
C ALA A 130 -14.02 13.78 -6.34
N ALA A 131 -13.70 12.81 -5.49
CA ALA A 131 -14.69 12.07 -4.71
C ALA A 131 -15.34 12.89 -3.59
N GLN A 132 -14.74 14.03 -3.23
CA GLN A 132 -15.24 14.91 -2.18
C GLN A 132 -16.39 15.82 -2.66
N ALA A 133 -16.54 16.00 -3.97
CA ALA A 133 -17.60 16.80 -4.57
C ALA A 133 -18.94 16.05 -4.52
N THR A 134 -19.88 16.53 -3.69
CA THR A 134 -21.25 16.01 -3.62
C THR A 134 -22.13 16.56 -4.75
N GLN A 135 -21.85 17.78 -5.20
CA GLN A 135 -22.47 18.44 -6.34
C GLN A 135 -21.33 19.05 -7.18
N PRO A 136 -20.78 18.30 -8.16
CA PRO A 136 -19.64 18.74 -8.94
C PRO A 136 -20.00 19.92 -9.83
N ASP A 137 -19.20 20.97 -9.75
CA ASP A 137 -19.28 22.14 -10.64
C ASP A 137 -18.46 21.92 -11.94
N GLU A 138 -18.43 22.94 -12.80
CA GLU A 138 -17.66 22.87 -14.06
C GLU A 138 -16.15 22.69 -13.82
N GLU A 139 -15.61 23.24 -12.73
CA GLU A 139 -14.19 23.10 -12.39
C GLU A 139 -13.86 21.69 -11.93
N ASP A 140 -14.73 21.07 -11.11
CA ASP A 140 -14.61 19.68 -10.69
C ASP A 140 -14.60 18.73 -11.90
N ILE A 141 -15.54 18.94 -12.83
CA ILE A 141 -15.64 18.14 -14.05
C ILE A 141 -14.39 18.32 -14.91
N LYS A 142 -13.90 19.55 -15.07
CA LYS A 142 -12.69 19.85 -15.84
C LYS A 142 -11.45 19.20 -15.20
N ALA A 143 -11.31 19.26 -13.89
CA ALA A 143 -10.21 18.63 -13.15
C ALA A 143 -10.24 17.10 -13.28
N LEU A 144 -11.42 16.49 -13.09
CA LEU A 144 -11.59 15.05 -13.28
C LEU A 144 -11.26 14.63 -14.71
N ASN A 145 -11.82 15.32 -15.72
CA ASN A 145 -11.58 14.99 -17.12
C ASN A 145 -10.11 15.13 -17.51
N LYS A 146 -9.38 16.11 -16.96
CA LYS A 146 -7.94 16.25 -17.16
C LYS A 146 -7.20 14.99 -16.69
N ARG A 147 -7.52 14.48 -15.50
CA ARG A 147 -6.86 13.27 -14.97
C ARG A 147 -7.27 12.01 -15.73
N LEU A 148 -8.56 11.85 -16.06
CA LEU A 148 -9.03 10.71 -16.85
C LEU A 148 -8.41 10.69 -18.24
N LYS A 149 -8.27 11.85 -18.88
CA LYS A 149 -7.54 11.99 -20.14
C LYS A 149 -6.09 11.55 -19.99
N TRP A 150 -5.40 11.97 -18.93
CA TRP A 150 -4.04 11.50 -18.66
C TRP A 150 -3.99 9.98 -18.49
N GLN A 151 -4.92 9.35 -17.77
CA GLN A 151 -4.94 7.88 -17.65
C GLN A 151 -5.19 7.19 -19.00
N ALA A 152 -6.07 7.76 -19.84
CA ALA A 152 -6.36 7.25 -21.18
C ALA A 152 -5.17 7.42 -22.16
N ASP A 153 -4.43 8.52 -22.03
CA ASP A 153 -3.23 8.81 -22.83
C ASP A 153 -2.00 8.01 -22.34
N ASN A 154 -2.06 7.38 -21.16
CA ASN A 154 -0.99 6.57 -20.56
C ASN A 154 -1.47 5.14 -20.23
N PRO A 155 -1.96 4.36 -21.22
CA PRO A 155 -2.56 3.04 -20.98
C PRO A 155 -1.54 1.99 -20.48
N ASN A 156 -0.26 2.22 -20.74
CA ASN A 156 0.82 1.30 -20.39
C ASN A 156 1.59 1.73 -19.13
N HIS A 157 1.16 2.81 -18.46
CA HIS A 157 1.68 3.16 -17.15
C HIS A 157 1.10 2.21 -16.10
N GLY A 158 1.99 1.52 -15.40
CA GLY A 158 1.69 0.59 -14.32
C GLY A 158 2.90 0.36 -13.43
N LEU A 159 2.77 -0.55 -12.47
CA LEU A 159 3.86 -0.89 -11.56
C LEU A 159 4.66 -2.09 -12.10
N ARG A 160 5.97 -1.92 -12.21
CA ARG A 160 6.91 -3.03 -12.42
C ARG A 160 7.39 -3.54 -11.07
N PHE A 161 7.45 -4.85 -10.90
CA PHE A 161 7.99 -5.48 -9.70
C PHE A 161 9.30 -6.18 -10.02
N ILE A 162 10.36 -5.81 -9.30
CA ILE A 162 11.68 -6.41 -9.45
C ILE A 162 12.03 -7.29 -8.25
N LYS A 163 13.01 -8.17 -8.41
CA LYS A 163 13.52 -8.99 -7.31
C LYS A 163 14.20 -8.10 -6.27
N ILE A 164 13.76 -8.24 -5.01
CA ILE A 164 14.33 -7.54 -3.86
C ILE A 164 15.19 -8.50 -3.03
N ASN A 165 16.38 -8.06 -2.61
CA ASN A 165 17.18 -8.83 -1.65
C ASN A 165 16.60 -8.75 -0.25
N LEU A 166 15.80 -9.76 0.13
CA LEU A 166 15.11 -9.84 1.43
C LEU A 166 16.04 -9.80 2.65
N ARG A 167 17.33 -10.19 2.53
CA ARG A 167 18.27 -10.14 3.66
C ARG A 167 18.58 -8.72 4.12
N THR A 168 18.47 -7.77 3.20
CA THR A 168 18.75 -6.35 3.43
C THR A 168 17.52 -5.47 3.24
N ALA A 169 16.36 -6.09 3.05
CA ALA A 169 15.13 -5.37 2.74
C ALA A 169 14.61 -4.62 3.95
N GLN A 170 14.10 -3.41 3.71
CA GLN A 170 13.39 -2.59 4.67
C GLN A 170 12.06 -2.14 4.06
N LEU A 171 11.05 -2.03 4.91
CA LEU A 171 9.77 -1.43 4.55
C LEU A 171 9.83 0.07 4.86
N TYR A 172 9.54 0.88 3.86
CA TYR A 172 9.49 2.34 3.98
C TYR A 172 8.05 2.80 3.88
N ALA A 173 7.61 3.65 4.80
CA ALA A 173 6.34 4.37 4.70
C ALA A 173 6.64 5.86 4.55
N PHE A 174 6.47 6.38 3.34
CA PHE A 174 6.53 7.80 3.02
C PHE A 174 5.18 8.41 3.34
N ILE A 175 5.19 9.46 4.14
CA ILE A 175 3.97 10.13 4.60
C ILE A 175 4.03 11.57 4.15
N ASP A 176 2.87 12.08 3.74
CA ASP A 176 2.66 13.50 3.54
C ASP A 176 1.25 13.92 3.97
N ALA A 177 1.09 15.20 4.27
CA ALA A 177 -0.20 15.82 4.50
C ALA A 177 -0.21 17.24 3.93
N SER A 178 -1.26 17.57 3.19
CA SER A 178 -1.52 18.93 2.76
C SER A 178 -2.58 19.55 3.68
N PHE A 179 -2.17 20.50 4.51
CA PHE A 179 -3.06 21.14 5.48
C PHE A 179 -4.11 22.03 4.80
N ALA A 180 -5.38 21.85 5.15
CA ALA A 180 -6.51 22.70 4.75
C ALA A 180 -6.59 22.99 3.23
N ASN A 181 -6.18 22.03 2.39
CA ASN A 181 -6.11 22.20 0.93
C ASN A 181 -7.38 21.78 0.19
N ASN A 182 -8.31 21.09 0.86
CA ASN A 182 -9.58 20.72 0.26
C ASN A 182 -10.54 21.93 0.20
N LYS A 183 -11.55 21.87 -0.68
CA LYS A 183 -12.54 22.95 -0.87
C LYS A 183 -13.23 23.38 0.44
N ASP A 184 -13.41 22.45 1.38
CA ASP A 184 -14.02 22.71 2.70
C ASP A 184 -13.00 23.01 3.81
N SER A 185 -11.76 23.35 3.46
CA SER A 185 -10.64 23.60 4.39
C SER A 185 -10.25 22.39 5.25
N SER A 186 -10.70 21.19 4.91
CA SER A 186 -10.14 19.96 5.46
C SER A 186 -8.77 19.66 4.81
N SER A 187 -7.99 18.79 5.45
CA SER A 187 -6.66 18.41 4.96
C SER A 187 -6.71 17.13 4.15
N GLN A 188 -5.88 17.02 3.12
CA GLN A 188 -5.58 15.75 2.47
C GLN A 188 -4.39 15.09 3.17
N ILE A 189 -4.50 13.79 3.46
CA ILE A 189 -3.42 12.99 4.02
C ILE A 189 -3.16 11.78 3.14
N GLY A 190 -1.93 11.30 3.14
CA GLY A 190 -1.61 10.11 2.38
C GLY A 190 -0.24 9.52 2.67
N TYR A 191 -0.02 8.36 2.07
CA TYR A 191 1.23 7.65 2.19
C TYR A 191 1.53 6.79 0.96
N ILE A 192 2.79 6.40 0.82
CA ILE A 192 3.28 5.37 -0.09
C ILE A 192 4.17 4.42 0.71
N ILE A 193 3.89 3.12 0.58
CA ILE A 193 4.61 2.03 1.24
C ILE A 193 5.45 1.31 0.19
N VAL A 194 6.75 1.21 0.45
CA VAL A 194 7.75 0.71 -0.49
C VAL A 194 8.60 -0.34 0.20
N LEU A 195 8.83 -1.48 -0.45
CA LEU A 195 9.83 -2.45 -0.02
C LEU A 195 11.11 -2.20 -0.80
N ALA A 196 12.22 -1.93 -0.12
CA ALA A 196 13.51 -1.67 -0.77
C ALA A 196 14.69 -2.36 -0.10
N ASP A 197 15.69 -2.75 -0.88
CA ASP A 197 16.94 -3.33 -0.37
C ASP A 197 18.09 -2.32 -0.25
N ALA A 198 19.24 -2.76 0.26
CA ALA A 198 20.42 -1.92 0.46
C ALA A 198 21.07 -1.42 -0.84
N GLN A 199 20.67 -1.94 -2.01
CA GLN A 199 21.08 -1.46 -3.33
C GLN A 199 20.05 -0.48 -3.91
N ASN A 200 19.11 -0.02 -3.08
CA ASN A 200 18.00 0.84 -3.41
C ASN A 200 17.07 0.25 -4.48
N ASN A 201 17.10 -1.05 -4.76
CA ASN A 201 16.04 -1.69 -5.55
C ASN A 201 14.75 -1.60 -4.78
N ALA A 202 13.63 -1.28 -5.43
CA ALA A 202 12.40 -0.94 -4.74
C ALA A 202 11.14 -1.34 -5.52
N ASN A 203 10.14 -1.79 -4.76
CA ASN A 203 8.78 -2.03 -5.26
C ASN A 203 7.78 -1.25 -4.41
N ILE A 204 6.86 -0.53 -5.06
CA ILE A 204 5.71 0.07 -4.39
C ILE A 204 4.73 -1.05 -4.04
N LEU A 205 4.37 -1.17 -2.77
CA LEU A 205 3.45 -2.19 -2.28
C LEU A 205 2.04 -1.66 -2.07
N HIS A 206 1.93 -0.43 -1.56
CA HIS A 206 0.63 0.16 -1.26
C HIS A 206 0.71 1.68 -1.19
N TRP A 207 -0.41 2.36 -1.44
CA TRP A 207 -0.52 3.81 -1.33
C TRP A 207 -1.97 4.19 -1.02
N SER A 208 -2.15 5.39 -0.47
CA SER A 208 -3.49 5.90 -0.18
C SER A 208 -3.53 7.40 -0.13
N SER A 209 -4.46 8.00 -0.87
CA SER A 209 -4.80 9.42 -0.79
C SER A 209 -6.20 9.57 -0.21
N THR A 210 -6.33 10.20 0.95
CA THR A 210 -7.64 10.39 1.57
C THR A 210 -7.80 11.75 2.22
N LYS A 211 -9.04 12.25 2.19
CA LYS A 211 -9.43 13.36 3.05
C LYS A 211 -9.28 12.96 4.51
N CYS A 212 -8.60 13.78 5.29
CA CYS A 212 -8.50 13.58 6.73
C CYS A 212 -9.90 13.60 7.34
N LYS A 213 -10.29 12.52 8.02
CA LYS A 213 -11.61 12.41 8.68
C LYS A 213 -11.80 13.43 9.80
N ARG A 214 -10.71 13.95 10.36
CA ARG A 214 -10.71 14.96 11.42
C ARG A 214 -10.32 16.30 10.83
N ILE A 215 -11.06 17.34 11.20
CA ILE A 215 -10.64 18.72 10.90
C ILE A 215 -9.45 19.06 11.79
N THR A 216 -8.30 19.23 11.15
CA THR A 216 -7.04 19.60 11.79
C THR A 216 -6.95 21.11 11.95
N ARG A 217 -6.37 21.56 13.06
CA ARG A 217 -6.19 23.00 13.36
C ARG A 217 -4.76 23.49 13.20
N SER A 218 -3.86 22.63 12.72
CA SER A 218 -2.46 22.96 12.44
C SER A 218 -1.88 21.98 11.42
N VAL A 219 -0.79 22.39 10.77
CA VAL A 219 -0.01 21.55 9.85
C VAL A 219 0.53 20.30 10.57
N LEU A 220 1.10 20.48 11.76
CA LEU A 220 1.59 19.37 12.60
C LEU A 220 0.49 18.33 12.86
N ALA A 221 -0.75 18.76 13.10
CA ALA A 221 -1.86 17.85 13.33
C ALA A 221 -2.20 17.02 12.09
N SER A 222 -2.26 17.64 10.90
CA SER A 222 -2.52 16.90 9.66
C SER A 222 -1.41 15.92 9.31
N GLU A 223 -0.14 16.32 9.48
CA GLU A 223 1.01 15.45 9.26
C GLU A 223 1.02 14.28 10.24
N MET A 224 0.64 14.52 11.50
CA MET A 224 0.58 13.48 12.51
C MET A 224 -0.54 12.48 12.26
N TYR A 225 -1.71 12.92 11.82
CA TYR A 225 -2.77 12.00 11.37
C TYR A 225 -2.37 11.22 10.11
N GLY A 226 -1.65 11.86 9.18
CA GLY A 226 -1.06 11.17 8.03
C GLY A 226 -0.10 10.07 8.46
N MET A 227 0.78 10.36 9.43
CA MET A 227 1.77 9.42 9.93
C MET A 227 1.15 8.25 10.69
N ALA A 228 0.14 8.50 11.54
CA ALA A 228 -0.59 7.44 12.20
C ALA A 228 -1.26 6.50 11.18
N ASN A 229 -1.93 7.05 10.17
CA ASN A 229 -2.58 6.28 9.12
C ASN A 229 -1.57 5.46 8.28
N GLY A 230 -0.45 6.08 7.88
CA GLY A 230 0.62 5.39 7.16
C GLY A 230 1.30 4.30 7.99
N PHE A 231 1.49 4.53 9.29
CA PHE A 231 2.03 3.53 10.20
C PHE A 231 1.10 2.32 10.34
N ASP A 232 -0.20 2.53 10.54
CA ASP A 232 -1.17 1.43 10.68
C ASP A 232 -1.14 0.49 9.45
N ALA A 233 -1.17 1.08 8.25
CA ALA A 233 -1.08 0.32 7.01
C ALA A 233 0.27 -0.39 6.85
N ALA A 234 1.38 0.29 7.14
CA ALA A 234 2.71 -0.29 7.02
C ALA A 234 2.98 -1.39 8.07
N ALA A 235 2.44 -1.27 9.28
CA ALA A 235 2.52 -2.29 10.33
C ALA A 235 1.76 -3.56 9.93
N ALA A 236 0.56 -3.41 9.34
CA ALA A 236 -0.20 -4.53 8.81
C ALA A 236 0.57 -5.24 7.68
N ILE A 237 1.08 -4.49 6.69
CA ILE A 237 1.89 -5.04 5.58
C ILE A 237 3.17 -5.71 6.10
N LYS A 238 3.88 -5.09 7.05
CA LYS A 238 5.07 -5.67 7.69
C LYS A 238 4.75 -7.02 8.31
N SER A 239 3.67 -7.11 9.09
CA SER A 239 3.25 -8.35 9.73
C SER A 239 2.89 -9.41 8.70
N THR A 240 2.08 -9.04 7.69
CA THR A 240 1.69 -9.92 6.60
C THR A 240 2.91 -10.45 5.85
N LEU A 241 3.83 -9.60 5.39
CA LEU A 241 5.04 -10.03 4.69
C LEU A 241 5.94 -10.92 5.56
N THR A 242 6.08 -10.61 6.84
CA THR A 242 6.88 -11.41 7.78
C THR A 242 6.32 -12.84 7.87
N GLN A 243 4.99 -12.98 7.93
CA GLN A 243 4.30 -14.27 7.95
C GLN A 243 4.44 -15.00 6.61
N LEU A 244 4.07 -14.34 5.51
CA LEU A 244 4.07 -14.92 4.15
C LEU A 244 5.45 -15.41 3.70
N LEU A 245 6.50 -14.69 4.08
CA LEU A 245 7.88 -15.01 3.70
C LEU A 245 8.62 -15.82 4.77
N HIS A 246 7.92 -16.23 5.84
CA HIS A 246 8.47 -16.98 6.97
C HIS A 246 9.79 -16.40 7.51
N LEU A 247 9.85 -15.06 7.62
CA LEU A 247 11.06 -14.38 8.07
C LEU A 247 11.27 -14.65 9.56
N LEU A 248 12.50 -15.04 9.92
CA LEU A 248 12.89 -15.25 11.32
C LEU A 248 12.86 -13.97 12.13
N GLU A 249 13.15 -12.84 11.48
CA GLU A 249 13.11 -11.50 12.06
C GLU A 249 12.16 -10.64 11.22
N PRO A 250 11.26 -9.86 11.83
CA PRO A 250 10.38 -8.97 11.08
C PRO A 250 11.16 -7.94 10.25
N LEU A 251 10.61 -7.55 9.10
CA LEU A 251 11.21 -6.50 8.28
C LEU A 251 11.35 -5.19 9.09
N PRO A 252 12.50 -4.49 9.00
CA PRO A 252 12.62 -3.13 9.52
C PRO A 252 11.57 -2.22 8.90
N LEU A 253 10.92 -1.38 9.71
CA LEU A 253 9.96 -0.38 9.24
C LEU A 253 10.52 1.02 9.48
N VAL A 254 10.67 1.77 8.40
CA VAL A 254 11.19 3.14 8.38
C VAL A 254 10.05 4.09 8.04
N LEU A 255 9.70 4.98 8.96
CA LEU A 255 8.76 6.07 8.69
C LEU A 255 9.53 7.28 8.14
N CYS A 256 9.12 7.78 6.97
CA CYS A 256 9.73 8.93 6.33
C CYS A 256 8.75 10.11 6.30
N THR A 257 9.20 11.27 6.75
CA THR A 257 8.45 12.53 6.68
C THR A 257 9.38 13.66 6.25
N ASP A 258 8.88 14.60 5.47
CA ASP A 258 9.57 15.85 5.13
C ASP A 258 9.32 16.99 6.14
N SER A 259 8.39 16.76 7.09
CA SER A 259 8.13 17.71 8.17
C SER A 259 9.13 17.60 9.30
N LYS A 260 9.98 18.62 9.39
CA LYS A 260 10.87 18.80 10.54
C LYS A 260 10.08 18.89 11.85
N SER A 261 8.96 19.60 11.83
CA SER A 261 8.16 19.84 13.05
C SER A 261 7.58 18.54 13.59
N LEU A 262 7.10 17.65 12.72
CA LEU A 262 6.62 16.33 13.09
C LEU A 262 7.77 15.45 13.58
N TYR A 263 8.88 15.42 12.85
CA TYR A 263 10.06 14.66 13.25
C TYR A 263 10.55 15.06 14.65
N GLU A 264 10.71 16.37 14.92
CA GLU A 264 11.12 16.86 16.22
C GLU A 264 10.08 16.57 17.31
N CYS A 265 8.79 16.67 16.99
CA CYS A 265 7.71 16.31 17.90
C CYS A 265 7.80 14.83 18.29
N LEU A 266 7.97 13.92 17.34
CA LEU A 266 8.01 12.47 17.63
C LEU A 266 9.28 12.08 18.39
N VAL A 267 10.44 12.56 17.91
CA VAL A 267 11.76 12.10 18.33
C VAL A 267 12.31 12.84 19.55
N LYS A 268 12.18 14.17 19.62
CA LYS A 268 12.78 14.98 20.72
C LYS A 268 11.87 15.08 21.95
N LEU A 269 10.95 14.14 22.12
CA LEU A 269 9.93 14.15 23.18
C LEU A 269 9.13 15.47 23.23
N GLY A 270 8.95 16.14 22.09
CA GLY A 270 8.16 17.36 21.99
C GLY A 270 6.74 17.16 22.53
N THR A 271 6.18 18.19 23.15
CA THR A 271 4.79 18.18 23.61
C THR A 271 3.93 19.03 22.68
N THR A 272 2.69 18.61 22.48
CA THR A 272 1.68 19.42 21.79
C THR A 272 0.61 19.85 22.79
N ARG A 273 0.09 21.07 22.62
CA ARG A 273 -1.04 21.56 23.42
C ARG A 273 -2.36 20.86 23.03
N GLU A 274 -2.41 20.20 21.87
CA GLU A 274 -3.60 19.49 21.41
C GLU A 274 -3.71 18.11 22.07
N LYS A 275 -4.53 18.02 23.13
CA LYS A 275 -4.66 16.80 23.94
C LYS A 275 -5.04 15.55 23.15
N ARG A 276 -5.89 15.67 22.12
CA ARG A 276 -6.27 14.53 21.27
C ARG A 276 -5.11 14.03 20.42
N LEU A 277 -4.28 14.95 19.92
CA LEU A 277 -3.11 14.61 19.11
C LEU A 277 -2.04 13.89 19.92
N MET A 278 -1.98 14.13 21.23
CA MET A 278 -1.08 13.40 22.12
C MET A 278 -1.35 11.89 22.12
N ILE A 279 -2.58 11.44 21.88
CA ILE A 279 -2.89 10.00 21.85
C ILE A 279 -2.14 9.35 20.69
N ASP A 280 -2.29 9.89 19.48
CA ASP A 280 -1.62 9.39 18.27
C ASP A 280 -0.08 9.46 18.43
N LEU A 281 0.42 10.55 18.99
CA LEU A 281 1.86 10.72 19.30
C LEU A 281 2.37 9.66 20.29
N MET A 282 1.62 9.39 21.37
CA MET A 282 2.00 8.37 22.36
C MET A 282 1.98 6.97 21.76
N CYS A 283 0.99 6.64 20.92
CA CYS A 283 0.92 5.36 20.21
C CYS A 283 2.17 5.17 19.34
N LEU A 284 2.54 6.17 18.53
CA LEU A 284 3.73 6.08 17.67
C LEU A 284 5.03 5.98 18.46
N ARG A 285 5.17 6.72 19.57
CA ARG A 285 6.33 6.57 20.47
C ARG A 285 6.39 5.19 21.08
N GLN A 286 5.27 4.66 21.54
CA GLN A 286 5.20 3.32 22.09
C GLN A 286 5.56 2.26 21.03
N SER A 287 5.06 2.38 19.80
CA SER A 287 5.43 1.50 18.68
C SER A 287 6.92 1.60 18.34
N TYR A 288 7.52 2.79 18.44
CA TYR A 288 8.97 2.97 18.32
C TYR A 288 9.74 2.30 19.48
N GLU A 289 9.29 2.46 20.73
CA GLU A 289 9.88 1.80 21.91
C GLU A 289 9.83 0.27 21.79
N ARG A 290 8.72 -0.26 21.24
CA ARG A 290 8.48 -1.69 20.99
C ARG A 290 9.16 -2.25 19.75
N GLN A 291 9.89 -1.42 18.98
CA GLN A 291 10.56 -1.82 17.73
C GLN A 291 9.60 -2.26 16.61
N GLU A 292 8.33 -1.88 16.70
CA GLU A 292 7.39 -1.98 15.57
C GLU A 292 7.83 -1.01 14.47
N ILE A 293 8.22 0.21 14.86
CA ILE A 293 8.96 1.19 14.05
C ILE A 293 10.45 1.04 14.36
N THR A 294 11.27 0.83 13.33
CA THR A 294 12.72 0.70 13.48
C THR A 294 13.40 2.06 13.44
N GLU A 295 12.98 2.92 12.52
CA GLU A 295 13.55 4.25 12.31
C GLU A 295 12.48 5.27 11.94
N VAL A 296 12.74 6.52 12.32
CA VAL A 296 12.03 7.69 11.80
C VAL A 296 13.05 8.58 11.10
N ARG A 297 12.82 8.86 9.82
CA ARG A 297 13.71 9.68 8.99
C ARG A 297 13.01 10.97 8.59
N TRP A 298 13.67 12.09 8.88
CA TRP A 298 13.36 13.37 8.29
C TRP A 298 14.08 13.50 6.94
N ILE A 299 13.32 13.66 5.87
CA ILE A 299 13.82 13.66 4.50
C ILE A 299 13.58 15.01 3.82
N ASN A 300 14.26 15.24 2.71
CA ASN A 300 13.99 16.38 1.84
C ASN A 300 12.63 16.18 1.14
N GLY A 301 11.76 17.19 1.17
CA GLY A 301 10.44 17.13 0.53
C GLY A 301 10.49 16.82 -0.97
N ASN A 302 11.55 17.25 -1.68
CA ASN A 302 11.72 16.91 -3.10
C ASN A 302 11.99 15.42 -3.35
N SER A 303 12.42 14.68 -2.31
CA SER A 303 12.62 13.23 -2.33
C SER A 303 11.44 12.44 -1.74
N ASN A 304 10.37 13.12 -1.32
CA ASN A 304 9.19 12.48 -0.73
C ASN A 304 8.18 12.08 -1.84
N PRO A 305 8.05 10.79 -2.19
CA PRO A 305 7.09 10.37 -3.22
C PRO A 305 5.63 10.53 -2.78
N ALA A 306 5.37 10.66 -1.47
CA ALA A 306 4.02 10.88 -0.94
C ALA A 306 3.44 12.28 -1.26
N ASP A 307 4.25 13.23 -1.75
CA ASP A 307 3.76 14.54 -2.20
C ASP A 307 2.72 14.40 -3.33
N ALA A 308 2.93 13.44 -4.24
CA ALA A 308 1.98 13.08 -5.31
C ALA A 308 0.61 12.62 -4.79
N ILE A 309 0.56 12.16 -3.55
CA ILE A 309 -0.63 11.57 -2.93
C ILE A 309 -1.46 12.66 -2.24
N THR A 310 -0.90 13.82 -1.91
CA THR A 310 -1.63 14.90 -1.23
C THR A 310 -1.85 16.15 -2.08
N LYS A 311 -1.15 16.25 -3.23
CA LYS A 311 -1.17 17.42 -4.13
C LYS A 311 -1.26 16.99 -5.59
N SER A 312 -1.90 17.81 -6.43
CA SER A 312 -2.04 17.59 -7.89
C SER A 312 -0.75 17.90 -8.69
N LYS A 313 0.39 18.05 -8.02
CA LYS A 313 1.63 18.52 -8.66
C LYS A 313 2.45 17.33 -9.18
N PRO A 314 3.23 17.51 -10.27
CA PRO A 314 4.20 16.51 -10.68
C PRO A 314 5.19 16.24 -9.54
N CYS A 315 5.35 14.96 -9.19
CA CYS A 315 6.27 14.52 -8.16
C CYS A 315 7.36 13.67 -8.79
N ARG A 316 8.56 14.26 -8.92
CA ARG A 316 9.71 13.58 -9.52
C ARG A 316 10.14 12.35 -8.72
N ALA A 317 10.04 12.38 -7.39
CA ALA A 317 10.40 11.24 -6.54
C ALA A 317 9.54 10.00 -6.83
N LEU A 318 8.22 10.18 -6.97
CA LEU A 318 7.33 9.07 -7.32
C LEU A 318 7.58 8.60 -8.76
N GLN A 319 7.75 9.53 -9.70
CA GLN A 319 8.04 9.18 -11.08
C GLN A 319 9.33 8.35 -11.21
N GLU A 320 10.44 8.81 -10.63
CA GLU A 320 11.71 8.05 -10.65
C GLU A 320 11.57 6.67 -10.00
N LEU A 321 10.78 6.55 -8.92
CA LEU A 321 10.53 5.29 -8.25
C LEU A 321 9.78 4.29 -9.15
N ILE A 322 8.74 4.75 -9.87
CA ILE A 322 7.96 3.94 -10.80
C ILE A 322 8.80 3.54 -12.02
N ASP A 323 9.46 4.51 -12.63
CA ASP A 323 10.17 4.32 -13.90
C ASP A 323 11.42 3.43 -13.74
N THR A 324 12.10 3.50 -12.59
CA THR A 324 13.41 2.87 -12.41
C THR A 324 13.44 1.76 -11.36
N ASN A 325 12.37 1.58 -10.57
CA ASN A 325 12.38 0.72 -9.38
C ASN A 325 13.54 1.04 -8.44
N LYS A 326 13.96 2.30 -8.37
CA LYS A 326 15.01 2.76 -7.45
C LYS A 326 14.47 3.74 -6.43
N LEU A 327 14.72 3.45 -5.16
CA LEU A 327 14.37 4.35 -4.08
C LEU A 327 15.52 5.33 -3.80
N ARG A 328 15.28 6.61 -4.06
CA ARG A 328 16.26 7.69 -3.83
C ARG A 328 15.70 8.64 -2.77
N ILE A 329 16.35 8.64 -1.60
CA ILE A 329 15.94 9.46 -0.46
C ILE A 329 17.11 10.36 -0.09
N ASP A 330 16.84 11.65 0.07
CA ASP A 330 17.79 12.61 0.65
C ASP A 330 17.42 12.82 2.12
N VAL A 331 18.25 12.31 3.04
CA VAL A 331 17.95 12.27 4.47
C VAL A 331 18.57 13.47 5.18
N ASN A 332 17.73 14.34 5.72
CA ASN A 332 18.15 15.53 6.48
C ASN A 332 18.53 15.18 7.94
N GLY A 333 17.91 14.13 8.49
CA GLY A 333 18.22 13.65 9.82
C GLY A 333 17.44 12.38 10.15
N TRP A 334 18.01 11.54 11.01
CA TRP A 334 17.36 10.33 11.48
C TRP A 334 17.82 10.01 12.89
N VAL A 335 17.03 9.21 13.59
CA VAL A 335 17.48 8.56 14.82
C VAL A 335 17.48 7.07 14.57
N GLU A 336 18.67 6.49 14.69
CA GLU A 336 18.88 5.05 14.72
C GLU A 336 18.93 4.60 16.18
N ARG A 337 18.17 3.55 16.52
CA ARG A 337 18.31 2.90 17.82
C ARG A 337 19.50 1.94 17.78
N SER A 338 20.44 2.08 18.71
CA SER A 338 21.48 1.06 18.90
C SER A 338 20.83 -0.30 19.19
N LEU A 339 21.08 -1.29 18.35
CA LEU A 339 20.65 -2.67 18.58
C LEU A 339 21.17 -3.10 19.96
N MET A 340 20.29 -3.24 20.96
CA MET A 340 20.69 -3.94 22.18
C MET A 340 21.16 -5.34 21.76
N LYS A 341 22.40 -5.71 22.10
CA LYS A 341 22.96 -7.04 21.83
C LYS A 341 21.93 -8.11 22.23
N ARG A 342 21.49 -8.90 21.26
CA ARG A 342 20.49 -9.96 21.44
C ARG A 342 21.01 -10.96 22.48
N ASN A 343 20.31 -11.10 23.60
CA ASN A 343 20.44 -12.30 24.42
C ASN A 343 19.82 -13.48 23.64
N SER A 344 20.59 -14.54 23.45
CA SER A 344 20.31 -15.72 22.60
C SER A 344 19.16 -16.62 23.08
N LYS A 345 18.29 -16.15 23.97
CA LYS A 345 17.09 -16.92 24.34
C LYS A 345 16.00 -16.64 23.32
N LEU A 346 15.62 -17.67 22.54
CA LEU A 346 14.39 -17.69 21.76
C LEU A 346 13.24 -17.20 22.65
N LYS A 347 12.78 -15.98 22.41
CA LYS A 347 11.46 -15.56 22.87
C LYS A 347 10.49 -16.04 21.81
N ASN A 348 9.76 -17.11 22.11
CA ASN A 348 8.62 -17.50 21.30
C ASN A 348 7.69 -16.28 21.16
N VAL A 349 7.57 -15.76 19.94
CA VAL A 349 6.55 -14.78 19.60
C VAL A 349 5.21 -15.50 19.70
N ARG A 350 4.51 -15.34 20.82
CA ARG A 350 3.11 -15.75 20.93
C ARG A 350 2.25 -14.63 20.41
N PHE A 351 1.62 -14.83 19.26
CA PHE A 351 0.51 -14.01 18.81
C PHE A 351 -0.65 -14.15 19.81
N ALA A 352 -1.34 -13.05 20.09
CA ALA A 352 -2.51 -13.07 20.97
C ALA A 352 -3.58 -13.98 20.35
N THR A 353 -3.87 -15.10 21.01
CA THR A 353 -5.06 -15.90 20.70
C THR A 353 -6.31 -15.10 21.02
N PRO A 354 -7.35 -15.11 20.17
CA PRO A 354 -8.62 -14.48 20.48
C PRO A 354 -9.17 -15.06 21.79
N VAL A 355 -9.54 -14.20 22.72
CA VAL A 355 -10.26 -14.60 23.93
C VAL A 355 -11.63 -15.11 23.50
N THR A 356 -11.83 -16.42 23.54
CA THR A 356 -13.17 -17.01 23.46
C THR A 356 -13.92 -16.63 24.73
N THR A 357 -14.76 -15.61 24.67
CA THR A 357 -15.83 -15.43 25.65
C THR A 357 -16.78 -16.63 25.58
N PRO A 358 -17.11 -17.30 26.70
CA PRO A 358 -18.19 -18.27 26.70
C PRO A 358 -19.49 -17.54 26.37
N ALA A 359 -20.27 -18.10 25.45
CA ALA A 359 -21.64 -17.64 25.21
C ALA A 359 -22.49 -17.91 26.47
N PRO A 360 -23.52 -17.08 26.72
CA PRO A 360 -24.41 -17.22 27.87
C PRO A 360 -25.20 -18.52 27.88
#